data_AF-A0A0K9NM74-F1
#
_entry.id   AF-A0A0K9NM74-F1
#
_cell.length_a   1.000
_cell.length_b   1.000
_cell.length_c   1.000
_cell.angle_alpha   90.00
_cell.angle_beta   90.00
_cell.angle_gamma   90.00
#
_symmetry.space_group_name_H-M   'P 1'
#
loop_
_entity.id
_entity.type
_entity.pdbx_description
1 polymer ?
#
loop_
_entity_poly.entity_id
_entity_poly.type
_entity_poly.pdbx_seq_one_letter_code
_entity_poly.pdbx_strand_id
1 'polypeptide(L)'
;MTIKKNAWVDSMRASSSINRHNHTMATSALSPPMPAWMIQHPSALDMFDNIVKASIGKRIAMFLDYDGTLSPIVNDPDRAFMSDSMRKAVKDVAKYFPTAIVSGRGRDKVYNFVKLEELYYAGSHGMDIQGPLKPRGGRNSKKAKSILSQPATAFLPMINNVYSVLVEKTKAIKGSMVENNKFCLSVHYRCVDEKAWAVLAEEVKSVLKDFPKLHLTQGRKGKKCKKTGEKTVHVVFDKN
;
A
#
# COMPACT_ATOMS: atom_id res chain seq x y z
N MET A 1 26.81 -29.38 -11.73
CA MET A 1 26.00 -28.74 -10.68
C MET A 1 25.46 -27.42 -11.20
N THR A 2 24.22 -27.40 -11.66
CA THR A 2 23.60 -26.21 -12.26
C THR A 2 23.02 -25.36 -11.13
N ILE A 3 23.61 -24.20 -10.89
CA ILE A 3 23.08 -23.20 -9.95
C ILE A 3 21.70 -22.78 -10.48
N LYS A 4 20.62 -23.26 -9.85
CA LYS A 4 19.27 -22.72 -10.08
C LYS A 4 19.33 -21.24 -9.71
N LYS A 5 19.37 -20.36 -10.71
CA LYS A 5 19.21 -18.91 -10.52
C LYS A 5 17.87 -18.68 -9.82
N ASN A 6 17.92 -18.17 -8.59
CA ASN A 6 16.73 -17.82 -7.84
C ASN A 6 16.07 -16.58 -8.46
N ALA A 7 15.19 -16.80 -9.45
CA ALA A 7 14.42 -15.75 -10.14
C ALA A 7 13.72 -14.76 -9.19
N TRP A 8 13.47 -15.19 -7.97
CA TRP A 8 12.85 -14.38 -6.92
C TRP A 8 13.80 -13.36 -6.29
N VAL A 9 15.06 -13.74 -6.05
CA VAL A 9 16.11 -12.81 -5.60
C VAL A 9 16.37 -11.78 -6.70
N ASP A 10 16.31 -12.19 -7.96
CA ASP A 10 16.44 -11.27 -9.09
C ASP A 10 15.26 -10.30 -9.19
N SER A 11 14.03 -10.74 -8.87
CA SER A 11 12.86 -9.85 -8.73
C SER A 11 12.98 -8.90 -7.53
N MET A 12 13.50 -9.38 -6.39
CA MET A 12 13.81 -8.56 -5.21
C MET A 12 14.90 -7.51 -5.52
N ARG A 13 15.88 -7.85 -6.37
CA ARG A 13 16.88 -6.90 -6.87
C ARG A 13 16.28 -5.90 -7.86
N ALA A 14 15.40 -6.32 -8.77
CA ALA A 14 14.73 -5.42 -9.71
C ALA A 14 13.89 -4.35 -8.98
N SER A 15 13.25 -4.73 -7.88
CA SER A 15 12.52 -3.82 -6.98
C SER A 15 13.42 -2.99 -6.06
N SER A 16 14.75 -3.18 -6.08
CA SER A 16 15.70 -2.52 -5.17
C SER A 16 16.49 -1.34 -5.72
N SER A 17 16.57 -1.17 -7.04
CA SER A 17 17.67 -0.45 -7.71
C SER A 17 18.19 0.83 -7.02
N ILE A 18 19.40 0.72 -6.47
CA ILE A 18 20.18 1.79 -5.83
C ILE A 18 21.38 2.25 -6.66
N ASN A 19 21.66 1.63 -7.81
CA ASN A 19 22.82 1.98 -8.64
C ASN A 19 22.41 2.23 -10.08
N ARG A 20 22.34 3.51 -10.46
CA ARG A 20 22.72 4.04 -11.78
C ARG A 20 22.59 5.57 -11.75
N HIS A 21 23.61 6.22 -12.32
CA HIS A 21 23.76 7.65 -12.62
C HIS A 21 24.60 8.47 -11.63
N ASN A 22 25.92 8.29 -11.73
CA ASN A 22 26.83 9.44 -11.76
C ASN A 22 26.61 10.15 -13.10
N HIS A 23 25.98 11.32 -13.09
CA HIS A 23 26.11 12.26 -14.21
C HIS A 23 26.58 13.59 -13.65
N THR A 24 27.79 13.93 -14.07
CA THR A 24 28.50 15.18 -13.92
C THR A 24 27.61 16.33 -14.40
N MET A 25 27.44 17.34 -13.56
CA MET A 25 26.71 18.58 -13.86
C MET A 25 27.52 19.42 -14.85
N ALA A 26 26.91 19.77 -15.98
CA ALA A 26 27.33 20.90 -16.80
C ALA A 26 26.13 21.84 -16.98
N THR A 27 26.39 23.12 -16.70
CA THR A 27 25.49 24.26 -16.59
C THR A 27 24.92 24.72 -17.93
N SER A 28 23.63 25.04 -18.00
CA SER A 28 23.06 25.96 -18.99
C SER A 28 21.73 26.53 -18.47
N ALA A 29 21.64 27.85 -18.45
CA ALA A 29 20.50 28.64 -18.03
C ALA A 29 19.47 28.75 -19.16
N LEU A 30 18.57 27.77 -19.24
CA LEU A 30 17.27 27.80 -19.91
C LEU A 30 16.43 26.74 -19.19
N SER A 31 15.20 27.05 -18.81
CA SER A 31 14.30 26.11 -18.14
C SER A 31 14.37 24.76 -18.87
N PRO A 32 14.77 23.67 -18.19
CA PRO A 32 15.02 22.41 -18.87
C PRO A 32 13.75 21.96 -19.60
N PRO A 33 13.87 21.41 -20.82
CA PRO A 33 12.72 20.91 -21.57
C PRO A 33 11.95 19.93 -20.69
N MET A 34 10.62 20.06 -20.67
CA MET A 34 9.75 19.23 -19.83
C MET A 34 10.10 17.76 -20.05
N PRO A 35 10.40 16.99 -18.99
CA PRO A 35 10.75 15.59 -19.11
C PRO A 35 9.69 14.82 -19.90
N ALA A 36 10.10 13.94 -20.82
CA ALA A 36 9.19 13.21 -21.71
C ALA A 36 8.05 12.45 -20.98
N TRP A 37 8.26 12.05 -19.72
CA TRP A 37 7.22 11.39 -18.92
C TRP A 37 6.07 12.33 -18.50
N MET A 38 6.30 13.65 -18.41
CA MET A 38 5.24 14.64 -18.13
C MET A 38 4.35 14.88 -19.34
N ILE A 39 4.89 14.71 -20.55
CA ILE A 39 4.12 14.78 -21.78
C ILE A 39 3.15 13.59 -21.87
N GLN A 40 3.58 12.40 -21.41
CA GLN A 40 2.75 11.19 -21.38
C GLN A 40 1.77 11.14 -20.19
N HIS A 41 2.05 11.89 -19.13
CA HIS A 41 1.25 11.93 -17.90
C HIS A 41 1.04 13.39 -17.46
N PRO A 42 0.10 14.12 -18.10
CA PRO A 42 -0.15 15.52 -17.77
C PRO A 42 -0.65 15.66 -16.33
N SER A 43 -0.35 16.81 -15.73
CA SER A 43 -0.81 17.17 -14.39
C SER A 43 -2.33 17.18 -14.32
N ALA A 44 -2.90 16.52 -13.31
CA ALA A 44 -4.34 16.54 -13.07
C ALA A 44 -4.84 17.95 -12.68
N LEU A 45 -3.98 18.79 -12.09
CA LEU A 45 -4.32 20.18 -11.78
C LEU A 45 -4.39 21.03 -13.05
N ASP A 46 -3.46 20.83 -13.98
CA ASP A 46 -3.44 21.56 -15.26
C ASP A 46 -4.62 21.14 -16.14
N MET A 47 -5.06 19.89 -15.99
CA MET A 47 -6.22 19.31 -16.69
C MET A 47 -7.54 19.42 -15.91
N PHE A 48 -7.59 20.21 -14.83
CA PHE A 48 -8.74 20.22 -13.93
C PHE A 48 -10.05 20.60 -14.63
N ASP A 49 -10.05 21.65 -15.46
CA ASP A 49 -11.24 22.06 -16.22
C ASP A 49 -11.75 20.97 -17.17
N ASN A 50 -10.83 20.19 -17.75
CA ASN A 50 -11.18 19.07 -18.62
C ASN A 50 -11.81 17.92 -17.81
N ILE A 51 -11.27 17.64 -16.62
CA ILE A 51 -11.84 16.65 -15.69
C ILE A 51 -13.25 17.10 -15.25
N VAL A 52 -13.43 18.37 -14.89
CA VAL A 52 -14.73 18.93 -14.50
C VAL A 52 -15.73 18.82 -15.65
N LYS A 53 -15.38 19.25 -16.86
CA LYS A 53 -16.22 19.10 -18.06
C LYS A 53 -16.62 17.65 -18.32
N ALA A 54 -15.66 16.72 -18.22
CA ALA A 54 -15.90 15.30 -18.42
C ALA A 54 -16.77 14.65 -17.32
N SER A 55 -16.93 15.32 -16.18
CA SER A 55 -17.73 14.85 -15.04
C SER A 55 -19.19 15.30 -15.06
N ILE A 56 -19.57 16.23 -15.94
CA ILE A 56 -20.94 16.76 -16.04
C ILE A 56 -21.93 15.61 -16.28
N GLY A 57 -23.00 15.58 -15.48
CA GLY A 57 -24.04 14.54 -15.54
C GLY A 57 -23.63 13.18 -14.95
N LYS A 58 -22.42 13.03 -14.40
CA LYS A 58 -21.95 11.78 -13.79
C LYS A 58 -22.01 11.82 -12.27
N ARG A 59 -22.16 10.64 -11.66
CA ARG A 59 -21.97 10.45 -10.22
C ARG A 59 -20.49 10.18 -9.96
N ILE A 60 -19.89 10.99 -9.10
CA ILE A 60 -18.47 10.89 -8.75
C ILE A 60 -18.33 10.17 -7.40
N ALA A 61 -17.40 9.23 -7.33
CA ALA A 61 -16.92 8.64 -6.10
C ALA A 61 -15.39 8.78 -6.05
N MET A 62 -14.86 9.08 -4.87
CA MET A 62 -13.43 9.31 -4.66
C MET A 62 -12.80 8.10 -3.98
N PHE A 63 -11.73 7.59 -4.58
CA PHE A 63 -10.91 6.52 -4.00
C PHE A 63 -9.50 7.07 -3.83
N LEU A 64 -9.02 7.08 -2.60
CA LEU A 64 -7.75 7.70 -2.23
C LEU A 64 -6.85 6.63 -1.64
N ASP A 65 -5.68 6.45 -2.25
CA ASP A 65 -4.59 5.73 -1.62
C ASP A 65 -4.03 6.54 -0.44
N TYR A 66 -3.35 5.88 0.51
CA TYR A 66 -2.80 6.54 1.70
C TYR A 66 -1.30 6.83 1.54
N ASP A 67 -0.47 5.79 1.44
CA ASP A 67 0.98 5.89 1.52
C ASP A 67 1.60 6.45 0.23
N GLY A 68 2.20 7.63 0.31
CA GLY A 68 2.74 8.33 -0.86
C GLY A 68 1.69 9.10 -1.67
N THR A 69 0.43 9.11 -1.21
CA THR A 69 -0.67 9.89 -1.80
C THR A 69 -1.17 10.95 -0.81
N LEU A 70 -1.72 10.53 0.33
CA LEU A 70 -2.23 11.44 1.38
C LEU A 70 -1.22 11.65 2.52
N SER A 71 -0.26 10.75 2.65
CA SER A 71 0.88 10.82 3.56
C SER A 71 2.18 10.83 2.76
N PRO A 72 3.24 11.52 3.21
CA PRO A 72 4.57 11.33 2.65
C PRO A 72 5.02 9.86 2.78
N ILE A 73 5.91 9.44 1.88
CA ILE A 73 6.60 8.15 1.98
C ILE A 73 7.66 8.27 3.08
N VAL A 74 7.55 7.45 4.13
CA VAL A 74 8.42 7.47 5.31
C VAL A 74 9.17 6.14 5.50
N ASN A 75 10.28 6.19 6.23
CA ASN A 75 11.08 5.00 6.54
C ASN A 75 10.40 4.09 7.57
N ASP A 76 9.81 4.71 8.58
CA ASP A 76 9.05 4.04 9.64
C ASP A 76 7.55 4.08 9.26
N PRO A 77 6.95 2.94 8.90
CA PRO A 77 5.54 2.88 8.51
C PRO A 77 4.59 3.38 9.60
N ASP A 78 4.97 3.34 10.88
CA ASP A 78 4.14 3.79 12.00
C ASP A 78 4.15 5.31 12.16
N ARG A 79 4.99 6.01 11.39
CA ARG A 79 5.12 7.47 11.38
C ARG A 79 4.60 8.14 10.11
N ALA A 80 3.82 7.41 9.31
CA ALA A 80 3.21 7.90 8.08
C ALA A 80 2.01 8.81 8.40
N PHE A 81 2.22 9.92 9.10
CA PHE A 81 1.15 10.81 9.55
C PHE A 81 0.66 11.73 8.43
N MET A 82 -0.66 11.82 8.31
CA MET A 82 -1.36 12.82 7.49
C MET A 82 -1.34 14.18 8.20
N SER A 83 -1.02 15.25 7.46
CA SER A 83 -1.09 16.62 7.98
C SER A 83 -2.53 17.07 8.25
N ASP A 84 -2.71 18.04 9.14
CA ASP A 84 -4.04 18.58 9.42
C ASP A 84 -4.67 19.26 8.20
N SER A 85 -3.86 19.91 7.37
CA SER A 85 -4.31 20.50 6.10
C SER A 85 -4.84 19.44 5.13
N MET A 86 -4.15 18.30 4.99
CA MET A 86 -4.59 17.20 4.14
C MET A 86 -5.85 16.54 4.70
N ARG A 87 -5.90 16.32 6.02
CA ARG A 87 -7.10 15.79 6.70
C ARG A 87 -8.31 16.67 6.45
N LYS A 88 -8.14 17.99 6.55
CA LYS A 88 -9.18 18.97 6.24
C LYS A 88 -9.60 18.89 4.76
N ALA A 89 -8.66 18.81 3.84
CA ALA A 89 -8.97 18.68 2.41
C ALA A 89 -9.79 17.41 2.10
N VAL A 90 -9.37 16.25 2.64
CA VAL A 90 -10.10 14.99 2.48
C VAL A 90 -11.50 15.08 3.08
N LYS A 91 -11.62 15.68 4.28
CA LYS A 91 -12.91 15.94 4.93
C LYS A 91 -13.82 16.82 4.08
N ASP A 92 -13.28 17.87 3.46
CA ASP A 92 -14.05 18.79 2.64
C ASP A 92 -14.52 18.10 1.33
N VAL A 93 -13.67 17.30 0.69
CA VAL A 93 -14.08 16.41 -0.44
C VAL A 93 -15.17 15.43 0.00
N ALA A 94 -15.03 14.88 1.21
CA ALA A 94 -15.99 14.00 1.85
C ALA A 94 -17.26 14.69 2.36
N LYS A 95 -17.51 15.95 2.00
CA LYS A 95 -18.87 16.54 2.03
C LYS A 95 -19.62 16.39 0.71
N TYR A 96 -18.91 16.35 -0.42
CA TYR A 96 -19.50 16.35 -1.77
C TYR A 96 -19.58 14.96 -2.40
N PHE A 97 -18.52 14.15 -2.31
CA PHE A 97 -18.45 12.83 -2.99
C PHE A 97 -18.27 11.66 -2.02
N PRO A 98 -18.99 10.52 -2.17
CA PRO A 98 -18.65 9.30 -1.43
C PRO A 98 -17.15 9.03 -1.55
N THR A 99 -16.45 8.99 -0.43
CA THR A 99 -14.99 8.97 -0.40
C THR A 99 -14.50 7.77 0.38
N ALA A 100 -13.57 7.03 -0.20
CA ALA A 100 -12.96 5.85 0.38
C ALA A 100 -11.44 6.02 0.50
N ILE A 101 -10.88 5.65 1.66
CA ILE A 101 -9.47 5.37 1.80
C ILE A 101 -9.24 3.91 1.43
N VAL A 102 -8.35 3.65 0.47
CA VAL A 102 -7.96 2.31 0.04
C VAL A 102 -6.49 2.13 0.39
N SER A 103 -6.15 1.13 1.21
CA SER A 103 -4.79 0.93 1.69
C SER A 103 -4.44 -0.55 1.84
N GLY A 104 -3.16 -0.86 1.62
CA GLY A 104 -2.60 -2.18 1.96
C GLY A 104 -2.48 -2.41 3.47
N ARG A 105 -2.48 -1.34 4.28
CA ARG A 105 -2.43 -1.41 5.74
C ARG A 105 -3.70 -2.04 6.31
N GLY A 106 -3.60 -2.60 7.51
CA GLY A 106 -4.77 -2.96 8.30
C GLY A 106 -5.74 -1.78 8.42
N ARG A 107 -7.03 -2.04 8.27
CA ARG A 107 -8.08 -1.01 8.25
C ARG A 107 -8.04 -0.10 9.47
N ASP A 108 -7.89 -0.68 10.66
CA ASP A 108 -7.86 0.09 11.91
C ASP A 108 -6.57 0.94 12.01
N LYS A 109 -5.45 0.47 11.45
CA LYS A 109 -4.19 1.21 11.38
C LYS A 109 -4.32 2.45 10.50
N VAL A 110 -4.85 2.31 9.28
CA VAL A 110 -5.07 3.47 8.40
C VAL A 110 -6.15 4.41 8.94
N TYR A 111 -7.19 3.88 9.58
CA TYR A 111 -8.17 4.69 10.30
C TYR A 111 -7.50 5.54 11.38
N ASN A 112 -6.60 4.98 12.18
CA ASN A 112 -5.89 5.72 13.24
C ASN A 112 -5.01 6.85 12.71
N PHE A 113 -4.55 6.79 11.46
CA PHE A 113 -3.87 7.91 10.83
C PHE A 113 -4.84 8.98 10.30
N VAL A 114 -5.95 8.58 9.66
CA VAL A 114 -6.88 9.47 8.94
C VAL A 114 -7.97 10.05 9.85
N LYS A 115 -8.47 9.30 10.84
CA LYS A 115 -9.43 9.74 11.88
C LYS A 115 -10.63 10.56 11.35
N LEU A 116 -11.24 10.10 10.26
CA LEU A 116 -12.46 10.70 9.70
C LEU A 116 -13.56 9.65 9.67
N GLU A 117 -14.67 9.90 10.36
CA GLU A 117 -15.76 8.93 10.56
C GLU A 117 -16.75 8.88 9.38
N GLU A 118 -16.68 9.88 8.49
CA GLU A 118 -17.52 10.07 7.32
C GLU A 118 -17.00 9.33 6.06
N LEU A 119 -15.87 8.62 6.15
CA LEU A 119 -15.24 7.92 5.03
C LEU A 119 -15.54 6.42 5.04
N TYR A 120 -15.42 5.82 3.85
CA TYR A 120 -15.21 4.38 3.73
C TYR A 120 -13.73 4.06 3.96
N TYR A 121 -13.45 2.93 4.58
CA TYR A 121 -12.09 2.41 4.75
C TYR A 121 -12.01 1.00 4.19
N ALA A 122 -11.16 0.80 3.19
CA ALA A 122 -10.79 -0.49 2.64
C ALA A 122 -9.33 -0.78 2.99
N GLY A 123 -9.11 -1.52 4.07
CA GLY A 123 -7.80 -1.98 4.50
C GLY A 123 -7.47 -3.38 3.99
N SER A 124 -6.27 -3.85 4.28
CA SER A 124 -5.81 -5.21 3.95
C SER A 124 -5.95 -5.51 2.46
N HIS A 125 -5.60 -4.54 1.60
CA HIS A 125 -5.79 -4.62 0.14
C HIS A 125 -7.25 -4.83 -0.31
N GLY A 126 -8.20 -4.30 0.48
CA GLY A 126 -9.64 -4.37 0.19
C GLY A 126 -10.37 -5.57 0.80
N MET A 127 -9.70 -6.36 1.64
CA MET A 127 -10.30 -7.50 2.33
C MET A 127 -10.96 -7.15 3.68
N ASP A 128 -10.73 -5.94 4.20
CA ASP A 128 -11.46 -5.39 5.35
C ASP A 128 -12.07 -4.03 4.98
N ILE A 129 -13.36 -4.01 4.67
CA ILE A 129 -14.08 -2.80 4.27
C ILE A 129 -15.09 -2.40 5.34
N GLN A 130 -15.03 -1.14 5.76
CA GLN A 130 -15.96 -0.50 6.69
C GLN A 130 -16.54 0.76 6.03
N GLY A 131 -17.87 0.86 6.00
CA GLY A 131 -18.58 2.08 5.64
C GLY A 131 -18.55 3.11 6.76
N PRO A 132 -18.93 4.36 6.46
CA PRO A 132 -18.84 5.48 7.39
C PRO A 132 -19.67 5.24 8.66
N LEU A 133 -19.09 5.59 9.81
CA LEU A 133 -19.78 5.55 11.10
C LEU A 133 -20.80 6.69 11.22
N LYS A 134 -20.54 7.81 10.55
CA LYS A 134 -21.45 8.95 10.40
C LYS A 134 -21.80 9.14 8.93
N PRO A 135 -22.78 8.38 8.40
CA PRO A 135 -23.20 8.54 7.00
C PRO A 135 -23.76 9.94 6.75
N ARG A 136 -23.66 10.40 5.50
CA ARG A 136 -24.19 11.70 5.09
C ARG A 136 -25.71 11.74 5.19
N GLY A 137 -26.23 12.82 5.76
CA GLY A 137 -27.66 13.02 6.05
C GLY A 137 -27.91 12.91 7.55
N GLY A 138 -28.37 14.00 8.16
CA GLY A 138 -28.44 14.19 9.62
C GLY A 138 -29.23 13.14 10.41
N ARG A 139 -29.39 13.40 11.72
CA ARG A 139 -29.87 12.52 12.82
C ARG A 139 -31.15 11.68 12.57
N ASN A 140 -31.84 11.85 11.45
CA ASN A 140 -33.05 11.14 11.04
C ASN A 140 -32.80 9.98 10.06
N SER A 141 -31.55 9.73 9.66
CA SER A 141 -31.14 8.50 8.98
C SER A 141 -31.24 7.34 9.98
N LYS A 142 -32.41 6.67 10.00
CA LYS A 142 -32.65 5.46 10.80
C LYS A 142 -31.52 4.46 10.58
N LYS A 143 -30.63 4.30 11.57
CA LYS A 143 -29.61 3.24 11.70
C LYS A 143 -29.18 2.64 10.35
N ALA A 144 -28.57 3.43 9.47
CA ALA A 144 -27.87 2.84 8.33
C ALA A 144 -26.80 1.91 8.91
N LYS A 145 -27.04 0.60 8.86
CA LYS A 145 -26.08 -0.42 9.32
C LYS A 145 -24.75 -0.10 8.66
N SER A 146 -23.72 0.19 9.45
CA SER A 146 -22.40 0.44 8.89
C SER A 146 -22.02 -0.79 8.08
N ILE A 147 -21.75 -0.61 6.79
CA ILE A 147 -21.36 -1.72 5.91
C ILE A 147 -20.05 -2.28 6.46
N LEU A 148 -20.04 -3.57 6.81
CA LEU A 148 -18.83 -4.29 7.17
C LEU A 148 -18.71 -5.48 6.22
N SER A 149 -17.64 -5.50 5.43
CA SER A 149 -17.34 -6.60 4.51
C SER A 149 -15.96 -7.15 4.80
N GLN A 150 -15.93 -8.40 5.23
CA GLN A 150 -14.72 -9.14 5.60
C GLN A 150 -14.78 -10.56 5.01
N PRO A 151 -14.70 -10.70 3.68
CA PRO A 151 -14.93 -11.98 3.00
C PRO A 151 -13.94 -13.08 3.41
N ALA A 152 -12.77 -12.72 3.94
CA ALA A 152 -11.75 -13.67 4.38
C ALA A 152 -11.78 -13.98 5.90
N THR A 153 -12.87 -13.65 6.61
CA THR A 153 -12.98 -13.90 8.07
C THR A 153 -12.68 -15.35 8.46
N ALA A 154 -13.15 -16.31 7.66
CA ALA A 154 -12.91 -17.74 7.90
C ALA A 154 -11.41 -18.14 7.87
N PHE A 155 -10.55 -17.33 7.26
CA PHE A 155 -9.11 -17.59 7.17
C PHE A 155 -8.31 -17.00 8.35
N LEU A 156 -8.90 -16.15 9.19
CA LEU A 156 -8.19 -15.49 10.30
C LEU A 156 -7.40 -16.47 11.20
N PRO A 157 -7.92 -17.65 11.59
CA PRO A 157 -7.14 -18.61 12.37
C PRO A 157 -5.87 -19.09 11.64
N MET A 158 -5.98 -19.37 10.34
CA MET A 158 -4.84 -19.77 9.50
C MET A 158 -3.81 -18.64 9.41
N ILE A 159 -4.27 -17.40 9.21
CA ILE A 159 -3.38 -16.22 9.11
C ILE A 159 -2.59 -16.03 10.39
N ASN A 160 -3.26 -16.08 11.54
CA ASN A 160 -2.61 -15.90 12.82
C ASN A 160 -1.59 -17.02 13.08
N ASN A 161 -1.91 -18.25 12.68
CA ASN A 161 -0.95 -19.35 12.75
C ASN A 161 0.28 -19.09 11.86
N VAL A 162 0.06 -18.75 10.58
CA VAL A 162 1.14 -18.46 9.62
C VAL A 162 1.99 -17.29 10.09
N TYR A 163 1.36 -16.26 10.67
CA TYR A 163 2.05 -15.12 11.27
C TYR A 163 3.03 -15.56 12.36
N SER A 164 2.56 -16.35 13.34
CA SER A 164 3.41 -16.88 14.41
C SER A 164 4.57 -17.71 13.86
N VAL A 165 4.31 -18.59 12.87
CA VAL A 165 5.35 -19.42 12.24
C VAL A 165 6.37 -18.56 11.48
N LEU A 166 5.93 -17.56 10.72
CA LEU A 166 6.81 -16.64 9.99
C LEU A 166 7.67 -15.81 10.95
N VAL A 167 7.09 -15.27 12.03
CA VAL A 167 7.84 -14.53 13.05
C VAL A 167 8.95 -15.42 13.61
N GLU A 168 8.62 -16.65 14.03
CA GLU A 168 9.60 -17.56 14.62
C GLU A 168 10.69 -17.98 13.64
N LYS A 169 10.36 -18.28 12.38
CA LYS A 169 11.34 -18.68 11.36
C LYS A 169 12.25 -17.55 10.89
N THR A 170 11.74 -16.32 10.88
CA THR A 170 12.50 -15.17 10.40
C THR A 170 13.26 -14.42 11.50
N LYS A 171 13.00 -14.71 12.78
CA LYS A 171 13.61 -14.00 13.92
C LYS A 171 15.14 -13.89 13.91
N ALA A 172 15.83 -14.91 13.37
CA ALA A 172 17.29 -14.94 13.30
C ALA A 172 17.85 -14.05 12.17
N ILE A 173 17.02 -13.64 11.22
CA ILE A 173 17.41 -12.82 10.08
C ILE A 173 17.30 -11.34 10.49
N LYS A 174 18.45 -10.76 10.86
CA LYS A 174 18.55 -9.38 11.30
C LYS A 174 17.94 -8.42 10.28
N GLY A 175 17.07 -7.53 10.78
CA GLY A 175 16.38 -6.51 9.98
C GLY A 175 15.13 -7.01 9.24
N SER A 176 14.77 -8.29 9.38
CA SER A 176 13.48 -8.79 8.91
C SER A 176 12.38 -8.44 9.91
N MET A 177 11.17 -8.22 9.40
CA MET A 177 9.99 -7.94 10.22
C MET A 177 8.76 -8.53 9.54
N VAL A 178 7.89 -9.18 10.32
CA VAL A 178 6.60 -9.67 9.84
C VAL A 178 5.51 -8.78 10.41
N GLU A 179 4.70 -8.19 9.54
CA GLU A 179 3.56 -7.35 9.90
C GLU A 179 2.25 -8.08 9.60
N ASN A 180 1.32 -8.06 10.54
CA ASN A 180 -0.01 -8.62 10.39
C ASN A 180 -1.02 -7.51 10.08
N ASN A 181 -1.48 -7.45 8.82
CA ASN A 181 -2.51 -6.53 8.35
C ASN A 181 -3.91 -7.18 8.36
N LYS A 182 -4.19 -8.08 9.31
CA LYS A 182 -5.44 -8.83 9.52
C LYS A 182 -5.77 -9.87 8.45
N PHE A 183 -5.94 -9.45 7.19
CA PHE A 183 -6.18 -10.34 6.05
C PHE A 183 -4.98 -10.39 5.08
N CYS A 184 -3.82 -9.94 5.53
CA CYS A 184 -2.59 -10.02 4.74
C CYS A 184 -1.41 -10.02 5.69
N LEU A 185 -0.39 -10.80 5.40
CA LEU A 185 0.88 -10.74 6.10
C LEU A 185 1.92 -10.10 5.20
N SER A 186 2.74 -9.23 5.77
CA SER A 186 3.78 -8.50 5.08
C SER A 186 5.12 -8.87 5.68
N VAL A 187 6.01 -9.49 4.90
CA VAL A 187 7.40 -9.73 5.31
C VAL A 187 8.29 -8.65 4.73
N HIS A 188 8.80 -7.80 5.61
CA HIS A 188 9.64 -6.66 5.29
C HIS A 188 11.10 -7.09 5.22
N TYR A 189 11.77 -6.74 4.11
CA TYR A 189 13.18 -7.08 3.89
C TYR A 189 14.05 -5.87 3.55
N ARG A 190 13.53 -4.65 3.79
CA ARG A 190 14.26 -3.39 3.53
C ARG A 190 15.56 -3.29 4.34
N CYS A 191 15.50 -3.67 5.62
CA CYS A 191 16.62 -3.58 6.55
C CYS A 191 17.43 -4.88 6.63
N VAL A 192 17.12 -5.87 5.78
CA VAL A 192 17.83 -7.14 5.70
C VAL A 192 19.02 -7.01 4.75
N ASP A 193 20.18 -7.50 5.17
CA ASP A 193 21.36 -7.58 4.31
C ASP A 193 21.03 -8.36 3.02
N GLU A 194 21.45 -7.85 1.85
CA GLU A 194 21.16 -8.46 0.55
C GLU A 194 21.63 -9.92 0.46
N LYS A 195 22.72 -10.27 1.16
CA LYS A 195 23.23 -11.65 1.24
C LYS A 195 22.24 -12.60 1.91
N ALA A 196 21.40 -12.08 2.81
CA ALA A 196 20.40 -12.86 3.54
C ALA A 196 19.02 -12.90 2.85
N TRP A 197 18.81 -12.18 1.74
CA TRP A 197 17.51 -12.17 1.04
C TRP A 197 17.11 -13.55 0.53
N ALA A 198 18.07 -14.32 0.01
CA ALA A 198 17.81 -15.67 -0.46
C ALA A 198 17.33 -16.58 0.69
N VAL A 199 17.97 -16.48 1.86
CA VAL A 199 17.61 -17.25 3.05
C VAL A 199 16.20 -16.86 3.52
N LEU A 200 15.90 -15.57 3.62
CA LEU A 200 14.58 -15.08 4.00
C LEU A 200 13.49 -15.56 3.03
N ALA A 201 13.75 -15.50 1.73
CA ALA A 201 12.82 -15.96 0.71
C ALA A 201 12.53 -17.46 0.85
N GLU A 202 13.54 -18.28 1.12
CA GLU A 202 13.36 -19.71 1.32
C GLU A 202 12.61 -20.02 2.62
N GLU A 203 12.87 -19.30 3.71
CA GLU A 203 12.09 -19.44 4.95
C GLU A 203 10.60 -19.14 4.71
N VAL A 204 10.28 -18.01 4.06
CA VAL A 204 8.90 -17.65 3.73
C VAL A 204 8.24 -18.71 2.86
N LYS A 205 8.91 -19.17 1.79
CA LYS A 205 8.38 -20.23 0.94
C LYS A 205 8.20 -21.55 1.69
N SER A 206 9.12 -21.89 2.60
CA SER A 206 9.04 -23.12 3.39
C SER A 206 7.76 -23.15 4.22
N VAL A 207 7.38 -22.01 4.81
CA VAL A 207 6.10 -21.89 5.54
C VAL A 207 4.93 -22.07 4.58
N LEU A 208 4.94 -21.38 3.45
CA LEU A 208 3.78 -21.38 2.54
C LEU A 208 3.51 -22.72 1.86
N LYS A 209 4.48 -23.65 1.82
CA LYS A 209 4.25 -25.02 1.34
C LYS A 209 3.16 -25.74 2.12
N ASP A 210 3.07 -25.46 3.43
CA ASP A 210 2.07 -26.07 4.32
C ASP A 210 0.70 -25.36 4.24
N PHE A 211 0.61 -24.25 3.49
CA PHE A 211 -0.59 -23.43 3.36
C PHE A 211 -0.92 -23.11 1.89
N PRO A 212 -1.36 -24.10 1.09
CA PRO A 212 -1.59 -23.94 -0.35
C PRO A 212 -2.71 -22.95 -0.73
N LYS A 213 -3.54 -22.54 0.25
CA LYS A 213 -4.58 -21.50 0.05
C LYS A 213 -4.00 -20.07 0.09
N LEU A 214 -2.71 -19.93 0.37
CA LEU A 214 -2.00 -18.68 0.44
C LEU A 214 -1.10 -18.49 -0.79
N HIS A 215 -1.14 -17.28 -1.32
CA HIS A 215 -0.36 -16.84 -2.44
C HIS A 215 0.66 -15.81 -2.01
N LEU A 216 1.84 -15.94 -2.60
CA LEU A 216 2.92 -15.01 -2.43
C LEU A 216 2.89 -13.96 -3.53
N THR A 217 2.77 -12.70 -3.14
CA THR A 217 2.81 -11.55 -4.05
C THR A 217 3.91 -10.59 -3.62
N GLN A 218 4.45 -9.83 -4.57
CA GLN A 218 5.53 -8.87 -4.31
C GLN A 218 5.00 -7.44 -4.49
N GLY A 219 5.30 -6.56 -3.55
CA GLY A 219 5.00 -5.13 -3.66
C GLY A 219 5.81 -4.44 -4.78
N ARG A 220 5.24 -3.43 -5.45
CA ARG A 220 5.91 -2.65 -6.51
C ARG A 220 6.69 -1.45 -5.96
N LYS A 221 7.82 -1.13 -6.62
CA LYS A 221 8.62 0.09 -6.44
C LYS A 221 8.01 1.27 -7.23
N GLY A 222 7.74 2.40 -6.57
CA GLY A 222 7.45 3.67 -7.25
C GLY A 222 8.69 4.23 -7.95
N LYS A 223 8.60 4.51 -9.27
CA LYS A 223 9.74 4.93 -10.12
C LYS A 223 10.39 6.29 -9.75
N LYS A 224 9.83 7.07 -8.82
CA LYS A 224 10.35 8.42 -8.46
C LYS A 224 10.99 8.55 -7.09
N CYS A 225 10.99 7.52 -6.26
CA CYS A 225 11.68 7.56 -4.97
C CYS A 225 13.02 6.84 -5.08
N LYS A 226 14.07 7.60 -5.44
CA LYS A 226 15.45 7.15 -5.25
C LYS A 226 15.67 7.04 -3.73
N LYS A 227 15.62 5.80 -3.21
CA LYS A 227 15.98 5.29 -1.86
C LYS A 227 14.88 4.77 -0.92
N THR A 228 13.57 4.88 -1.21
CA THR A 228 12.54 4.67 -0.16
C THR A 228 11.31 3.85 -0.58
N GLY A 229 11.50 2.80 -1.38
CA GLY A 229 10.42 1.80 -1.63
C GLY A 229 10.28 0.81 -0.48
N GLU A 230 9.05 0.46 -0.09
CA GLU A 230 8.76 -0.69 0.77
C GLU A 230 9.12 -1.96 -0.01
N LYS A 231 9.96 -2.79 0.60
CA LYS A 231 10.36 -4.08 0.05
C LYS A 231 9.62 -5.11 0.87
N THR A 232 8.43 -5.44 0.38
CA THR A 232 7.44 -6.20 1.13
C THR A 232 6.95 -7.36 0.28
N VAL A 233 6.96 -8.51 0.91
CA VAL A 233 6.38 -9.74 0.40
C VAL A 233 5.02 -9.87 1.05
N HIS A 234 3.97 -9.84 0.26
CA HIS A 234 2.60 -10.00 0.74
C HIS A 234 2.18 -11.45 0.61
N VAL A 235 1.66 -12.00 1.70
CA VAL A 235 0.94 -13.27 1.70
C VAL A 235 -0.55 -12.93 1.67
N VAL A 236 -1.22 -13.33 0.60
CA VAL A 236 -2.65 -13.04 0.32
C VAL A 236 -3.39 -14.35 0.01
N PHE A 237 -4.71 -14.39 0.18
CA PHE A 237 -5.50 -15.59 -0.17
C PHE A 237 -5.80 -15.65 -1.66
N ASP A 238 -6.04 -16.86 -2.16
CA ASP A 238 -6.81 -17.01 -3.39
C ASP A 238 -8.31 -16.89 -3.14
N LYS A 239 -9.02 -16.34 -4.13
CA LYS A 239 -10.47 -16.55 -4.25
C LYS A 239 -10.66 -17.69 -5.24
N ASN A 240 -10.88 -18.90 -4.73
CA ASN A 240 -11.53 -19.94 -5.53
C ASN A 240 -12.94 -19.50 -5.93
#